data_AF-A0A939NS58-F1
#
_entry.id   AF-A0A939NS58-F1
#
_cell.length_a   1.000
_cell.length_b   1.000
_cell.length_c   1.000
_cell.angle_alpha   90.00
_cell.angle_beta   90.00
_cell.angle_gamma   90.00
#
_symmetry.space_group_name_H-M   'P 1'
#
loop_
_entity.id
_entity.type
_entity.pdbx_description
1 polymer ?
#
loop_
_entity_poly.entity_id
_entity_poly.type
_entity_poly.pdbx_seq_one_letter_code
_entity_poly.pdbx_strand_id
1 'polypeptide(L)'
;MNIPVFHDDQHGTAIISTAAILNGLRVVEKNLSDVRMVVSGAGAAAIACMNLLVALGMQKHNIVVCDSKGVIYKDREPNMVETKAAYAVEDDGKRTLDDVIDGADIFLGCSGPKVLTQEMVKKMARAPLILATPTRSRKFCRRWRSRSAMTPSSVPAAPTTNPESTTYFASRSSSAARWTSARRRSTKR
;
A
#
# COMPACT_ATOMS: atom_id res chain seq x y z
N MET A 1 20.19 -19.80 -18.60
CA MET A 1 20.28 -20.32 -17.23
C MET A 1 19.13 -19.71 -16.43
N ASN A 2 18.05 -20.46 -16.17
CA ASN A 2 16.87 -19.96 -15.46
C ASN A 2 16.99 -20.29 -13.97
N ILE A 3 17.58 -19.38 -13.22
CA ILE A 3 17.52 -19.43 -11.76
C ILE A 3 16.17 -18.80 -11.37
N PRO A 4 15.32 -19.46 -10.55
CA PRO A 4 14.10 -18.85 -10.08
C PRO A 4 14.44 -17.65 -9.18
N VAL A 5 14.06 -16.44 -9.60
CA VAL A 5 14.30 -15.19 -8.86
C VAL A 5 12.99 -14.69 -8.27
N PHE A 6 12.99 -14.48 -6.95
CA PHE A 6 11.88 -13.88 -6.22
C PHE A 6 12.30 -12.50 -5.70
N HIS A 7 11.59 -11.46 -6.13
CA HIS A 7 11.77 -10.10 -5.60
C HIS A 7 10.80 -9.88 -4.45
N ASP A 8 11.30 -9.88 -3.22
CA ASP A 8 10.49 -9.69 -2.01
C ASP A 8 9.68 -8.39 -2.06
N ASP A 9 10.30 -7.30 -2.50
CA ASP A 9 9.63 -5.99 -2.59
C ASP A 9 8.44 -5.97 -3.56
N GLN A 10 8.47 -6.76 -4.63
CA GLN A 10 7.39 -6.82 -5.63
C GLN A 10 6.41 -7.95 -5.32
N HIS A 11 6.92 -9.18 -5.27
CA HIS A 11 6.11 -10.38 -5.10
C HIS A 11 5.61 -10.53 -3.67
N GLY A 12 6.47 -10.29 -2.66
CA GLY A 12 6.09 -10.38 -1.25
C GLY A 12 5.01 -9.35 -0.90
N THR A 13 5.19 -8.10 -1.34
CA THR A 13 4.18 -7.05 -1.19
C THR A 13 2.88 -7.41 -1.90
N ALA A 14 2.93 -7.89 -3.14
CA ALA A 14 1.74 -8.29 -3.88
C ALA A 14 0.95 -9.39 -3.15
N ILE A 15 1.64 -10.43 -2.65
CA ILE A 15 1.00 -11.55 -1.96
C ILE A 15 0.30 -11.07 -0.68
N ILE A 16 1.00 -10.30 0.17
CA ILE A 16 0.43 -9.88 1.46
C ILE A 16 -0.71 -8.87 1.28
N SER A 17 -0.57 -7.91 0.35
CA SER A 17 -1.62 -6.94 0.05
C SER A 17 -2.87 -7.62 -0.51
N THR A 18 -2.69 -8.60 -1.39
CA THR A 18 -3.79 -9.38 -1.96
C THR A 18 -4.51 -10.18 -0.88
N ALA A 19 -3.77 -10.87 0.00
CA ALA A 19 -4.36 -11.61 1.11
C ALA A 19 -5.17 -10.68 2.05
N ALA A 20 -4.65 -9.48 2.34
CA ALA A 20 -5.36 -8.50 3.15
C ALA A 20 -6.64 -8.00 2.47
N ILE A 21 -6.61 -7.73 1.16
CA ILE A 21 -7.78 -7.30 0.39
C ILE A 21 -8.84 -8.40 0.35
N LEU A 22 -8.48 -9.64 0.00
CA LEU A 22 -9.43 -10.74 -0.07
C LEU A 22 -10.12 -11.01 1.28
N ASN A 23 -9.35 -10.98 2.37
CA ASN A 23 -9.92 -11.15 3.71
C ASN A 23 -10.77 -9.94 4.13
N GLY A 24 -10.33 -8.73 3.80
CA GLY A 24 -11.11 -7.51 4.04
C GLY A 24 -12.45 -7.53 3.32
N LEU A 25 -12.45 -7.93 2.04
CA LEU A 25 -13.66 -8.04 1.21
C LEU A 25 -14.65 -9.05 1.76
N ARG A 26 -14.18 -10.16 2.34
CA ARG A 26 -15.02 -11.12 3.05
C ARG A 26 -15.70 -10.52 4.28
N VAL A 27 -14.99 -9.68 5.03
CA VAL A 27 -15.53 -9.02 6.24
C VAL A 27 -16.56 -7.95 5.88
N VAL A 28 -16.36 -7.23 4.77
CA VAL A 28 -17.32 -6.21 4.31
C VAL A 28 -18.38 -6.74 3.36
N GLU A 29 -18.38 -8.07 3.12
CA GLU A 29 -19.35 -8.78 2.27
C GLU A 29 -19.43 -8.22 0.84
N LYS A 30 -18.28 -7.96 0.21
CA LYS A 30 -18.18 -7.48 -1.19
C LYS A 30 -17.42 -8.45 -2.08
N ASN A 31 -17.80 -8.52 -3.35
CA ASN A 31 -17.10 -9.33 -4.35
C ASN A 31 -15.92 -8.58 -4.97
N LEU A 32 -14.83 -9.29 -5.26
CA LEU A 32 -13.64 -8.70 -5.88
C LEU A 32 -13.88 -8.12 -7.29
N SER A 33 -14.84 -8.68 -8.04
CA SER A 33 -15.20 -8.19 -9.38
C SER A 33 -15.89 -6.83 -9.36
N ASP A 34 -16.61 -6.53 -8.29
CA ASP A 34 -17.57 -5.42 -8.23
C ASP A 34 -16.98 -4.19 -7.53
N VAL A 35 -15.84 -4.35 -6.86
CA VAL A 35 -15.20 -3.28 -6.09
C VAL A 35 -14.35 -2.36 -6.94
N ARG A 36 -14.39 -1.07 -6.60
CA ARG A 36 -13.54 -0.04 -7.19
C ARG A 36 -12.29 0.20 -6.37
N MET A 37 -11.13 0.19 -7.03
CA MET A 37 -9.83 0.43 -6.40
C MET A 37 -9.16 1.68 -6.92
N VAL A 38 -8.63 2.47 -5.98
CA VAL A 38 -7.76 3.61 -6.27
C VAL A 38 -6.38 3.32 -5.70
N VAL A 39 -5.36 3.41 -6.56
CA VAL A 39 -3.97 3.13 -6.20
C VAL A 39 -3.18 4.43 -6.23
N SER A 40 -2.48 4.74 -5.14
CA SER A 40 -1.53 5.83 -5.09
C SER A 40 -0.11 5.28 -5.20
N GLY A 41 0.54 5.54 -6.33
CA GLY A 41 1.87 5.09 -6.68
C GLY A 41 1.84 4.11 -7.87
N ALA A 42 2.64 4.40 -8.89
CA ALA A 42 2.79 3.57 -10.09
C ALA A 42 4.19 2.93 -10.17
N GLY A 43 4.69 2.46 -9.02
CA GLY A 43 5.97 1.74 -8.90
C GLY A 43 5.81 0.24 -9.10
N ALA A 44 6.94 -0.49 -9.22
CA ALA A 44 6.93 -1.92 -9.52
C ALA A 44 6.12 -2.77 -8.52
N ALA A 45 6.18 -2.45 -7.22
CA ALA A 45 5.39 -3.14 -6.20
C ALA A 45 3.88 -2.92 -6.39
N ALA A 46 3.45 -1.69 -6.70
CA ALA A 46 2.04 -1.38 -6.93
C ALA A 46 1.50 -2.09 -8.18
N ILE A 47 2.28 -2.08 -9.27
CA ILE A 47 1.94 -2.83 -10.49
C ILE A 47 1.83 -4.33 -10.19
N ALA A 48 2.74 -4.90 -9.41
CA ALA A 48 2.70 -6.31 -9.03
C ALA A 48 1.44 -6.65 -8.21
N CYS A 49 1.06 -5.80 -7.25
CA CYS A 49 -0.19 -5.95 -6.50
C CYS A 49 -1.41 -5.95 -7.43
N MET A 50 -1.51 -4.99 -8.34
CA MET A 50 -2.63 -4.88 -9.28
C MET A 50 -2.68 -6.08 -10.22
N ASN A 51 -1.54 -6.51 -10.77
CA ASN A 51 -1.48 -7.67 -11.66
C ASN A 51 -1.98 -8.94 -10.96
N LEU A 52 -1.59 -9.15 -9.70
CA LEU A 52 -2.04 -10.30 -8.92
C LEU A 52 -3.54 -10.25 -8.62
N LEU A 53 -4.08 -9.07 -8.27
CA LEU A 53 -5.52 -8.89 -8.04
C LEU A 53 -6.34 -9.10 -9.31
N VAL A 54 -5.87 -8.58 -10.45
CA VAL A 54 -6.51 -8.80 -11.75
C VAL A 54 -6.50 -10.28 -12.12
N ALA A 55 -5.38 -10.99 -11.89
CA ALA A 55 -5.30 -12.43 -12.11
C ALA A 55 -6.28 -13.24 -11.23
N LEU A 56 -6.68 -12.70 -10.07
CA LEU A 56 -7.65 -13.32 -9.17
C LEU A 56 -9.12 -12.93 -9.46
N GLY A 57 -9.36 -12.11 -10.48
CA GLY A 57 -10.72 -11.75 -10.93
C GLY A 57 -11.12 -10.30 -10.66
N MET A 58 -10.21 -9.44 -10.21
CA MET A 58 -10.48 -8.01 -10.15
C MET A 58 -10.59 -7.43 -11.57
N GLN A 59 -11.63 -6.63 -11.80
CA GLN A 59 -11.85 -6.01 -13.10
C GLN A 59 -10.87 -4.86 -13.32
N LYS A 60 -10.10 -4.92 -14.41
CA LYS A 60 -9.08 -3.91 -14.72
C LYS A 60 -9.65 -2.50 -14.90
N HIS A 61 -10.88 -2.38 -15.41
CA HIS A 61 -11.57 -1.10 -15.59
C HIS A 61 -12.01 -0.46 -14.25
N ASN A 62 -12.06 -1.24 -13.16
CA ASN A 62 -12.38 -0.74 -11.83
C ASN A 62 -11.15 -0.21 -11.07
N ILE A 63 -9.97 -0.23 -11.70
CA ILE A 63 -8.70 0.20 -11.09
C ILE A 63 -8.31 1.55 -11.66
N VAL A 64 -8.11 2.54 -10.79
CA VAL A 64 -7.57 3.86 -11.14
C VAL A 64 -6.24 4.06 -10.45
N VAL A 65 -5.22 4.47 -11.19
CA VAL A 65 -3.87 4.66 -10.67
C VAL A 65 -3.48 6.13 -10.70
N CYS A 66 -2.96 6.63 -9.59
CA CYS A 66 -2.43 7.99 -9.44
C CYS A 66 -0.92 7.93 -9.18
N ASP A 67 -0.14 8.65 -9.98
CA ASP A 67 1.30 8.84 -9.75
C ASP A 67 1.61 10.25 -9.20
N SER A 68 2.90 10.62 -9.19
CA SER A 68 3.36 11.91 -8.69
C SER A 68 2.82 13.13 -9.45
N LYS A 69 2.34 12.96 -10.69
CA LYS A 69 1.72 14.03 -11.49
C LYS A 69 0.21 13.80 -11.70
N GLY A 70 -0.42 12.93 -10.92
CA GLY A 70 -1.87 12.74 -10.92
C GLY A 70 -2.35 11.43 -11.53
N VAL A 71 -3.61 11.40 -11.94
CA VAL A 71 -4.29 10.23 -12.53
C VAL A 71 -3.60 9.81 -13.82
N ILE A 72 -3.42 8.50 -14.02
CA ILE A 72 -2.88 7.92 -15.26
C ILE A 72 -4.05 7.65 -16.22
N TYR A 73 -4.12 8.46 -17.27
CA TYR A 73 -5.10 8.33 -18.35
C TYR A 73 -4.41 8.18 -19.72
N LYS A 74 -5.16 7.73 -20.73
CA LYS A 74 -4.67 7.57 -22.11
C LYS A 74 -4.19 8.90 -22.68
N ASP A 75 -3.15 8.88 -23.50
CA ASP A 75 -2.58 10.06 -24.17
C ASP A 75 -2.02 11.16 -23.24
N ARG A 76 -1.92 10.90 -21.94
CA ARG A 76 -1.33 11.85 -20.97
C ARG A 76 0.13 12.21 -21.28
N GLU A 77 0.94 11.22 -21.67
CA GLU A 77 2.37 11.42 -21.98
C GLU A 77 2.77 10.60 -23.22
N PRO A 78 3.60 11.18 -24.11
CA PRO A 78 3.96 10.52 -25.38
C PRO A 78 4.82 9.26 -25.20
N ASN A 79 5.55 9.12 -24.09
CA ASN A 79 6.45 7.99 -23.82
C ASN A 79 6.14 7.32 -22.47
N MET A 80 4.87 6.98 -22.22
CA MET A 80 4.48 6.29 -21.01
C MET A 80 5.04 4.85 -21.00
N VAL A 81 5.64 4.44 -19.89
CA VAL A 81 6.11 3.06 -19.70
C VAL A 81 4.94 2.09 -19.87
N GLU A 82 5.14 1.03 -20.65
CA GLU A 82 4.11 0.04 -21.01
C GLU A 82 3.33 -0.51 -19.80
N THR A 83 4.03 -0.78 -18.69
CA THR A 83 3.40 -1.26 -17.45
C THR A 83 2.42 -0.27 -16.83
N LYS A 84 2.64 1.03 -17.00
CA LYS A 84 1.71 2.09 -16.59
C LYS A 84 0.60 2.28 -17.62
N ALA A 85 0.96 2.28 -18.90
CA ALA A 85 0.02 2.41 -20.01
C ALA A 85 -1.04 1.29 -19.98
N ALA A 86 -0.67 0.10 -19.50
CA ALA A 86 -1.61 -0.99 -19.28
C ALA A 86 -2.77 -0.58 -18.36
N TYR A 87 -2.53 0.24 -17.33
CA TYR A 87 -3.54 0.68 -16.36
C TYR A 87 -4.05 2.11 -16.63
N ALA A 88 -3.79 2.66 -17.80
CA ALA A 88 -4.30 3.97 -18.18
C ALA A 88 -5.83 3.90 -18.40
N VAL A 89 -6.56 4.74 -17.68
CA VAL A 89 -8.02 4.88 -17.83
C VAL A 89 -8.35 5.81 -19.00
N GLU A 90 -9.60 5.76 -19.48
CA GLU A 90 -10.11 6.78 -20.40
C GLU A 90 -10.05 8.16 -19.75
N ASP A 91 -9.84 9.20 -20.56
CA ASP A 91 -9.83 10.57 -20.05
C ASP A 91 -11.26 11.03 -19.72
N ASP A 92 -11.56 11.13 -18.42
CA ASP A 92 -12.82 11.64 -17.88
C ASP A 92 -12.67 13.04 -17.26
N GLY A 93 -11.56 13.73 -17.52
CA GLY A 93 -11.24 15.05 -16.98
C GLY A 93 -10.74 15.04 -15.53
N LYS A 94 -10.72 13.88 -14.85
CA LYS A 94 -10.17 13.78 -13.48
C LYS A 94 -8.65 13.83 -13.53
N ARG A 95 -8.05 14.56 -12.60
CA ARG A 95 -6.60 14.80 -12.60
C ARG A 95 -5.95 14.49 -11.25
N THR A 96 -6.71 14.64 -10.16
CA THR A 96 -6.20 14.50 -8.81
C THR A 96 -6.70 13.24 -8.12
N LEU A 97 -6.05 12.87 -7.02
CA LEU A 97 -6.52 11.77 -6.18
C LEU A 97 -7.89 12.06 -5.58
N ASP A 98 -8.18 13.32 -5.23
CA ASP A 98 -9.47 13.72 -4.63
C ASP A 98 -10.63 13.51 -5.61
N ASP A 99 -10.39 13.72 -6.90
CA ASP A 99 -11.42 13.54 -7.95
C ASP A 99 -11.82 12.07 -8.12
N VAL A 100 -10.88 11.15 -7.89
CA VAL A 100 -11.08 9.72 -8.16
C VAL A 100 -11.41 8.90 -6.92
N ILE A 101 -11.17 9.41 -5.71
CA ILE A 101 -11.37 8.65 -4.47
C ILE A 101 -12.85 8.47 -4.10
N ASP A 102 -13.73 9.31 -4.65
CA ASP A 102 -15.17 9.27 -4.37
C ASP A 102 -15.77 7.91 -4.76
N GLY A 103 -16.44 7.26 -3.81
CA GLY A 103 -17.02 5.93 -4.00
C GLY A 103 -16.00 4.79 -4.20
N ALA A 104 -14.72 4.98 -3.90
CA ALA A 104 -13.75 3.88 -3.93
C ALA A 104 -13.95 2.92 -2.75
N ASP A 105 -13.95 1.62 -3.02
CA ASP A 105 -14.02 0.56 -2.00
C ASP A 105 -12.66 0.24 -1.43
N ILE A 106 -11.61 0.32 -2.25
CA ILE A 106 -10.25 -0.02 -1.86
C ILE A 106 -9.31 1.13 -2.20
N PHE A 107 -8.51 1.54 -1.23
CA PHE A 107 -7.36 2.41 -1.44
C PHE A 107 -6.05 1.66 -1.18
N LEU A 108 -5.18 1.59 -2.18
CA LEU A 108 -3.83 1.02 -2.06
C LEU A 108 -2.77 2.13 -2.14
N GLY A 109 -2.16 2.44 -1.01
CA GLY A 109 -1.09 3.43 -0.90
C GLY A 109 0.29 2.78 -0.96
N CYS A 110 0.96 2.91 -2.10
CA CYS A 110 2.35 2.51 -2.31
C CYS A 110 3.29 3.73 -2.53
N SER A 111 2.79 4.93 -2.28
CA SER A 111 3.47 6.21 -2.48
C SER A 111 4.00 6.79 -1.16
N GLY A 112 4.38 8.07 -1.16
CA GLY A 112 4.90 8.77 0.02
C GLY A 112 3.91 8.87 1.18
N PRO A 113 4.35 9.32 2.36
CA PRO A 113 3.47 9.48 3.52
C PRO A 113 2.47 10.63 3.31
N LYS A 114 1.31 10.54 3.98
CA LYS A 114 0.26 11.57 4.05
C LYS A 114 -0.45 11.91 2.73
N VAL A 115 -0.56 10.94 1.83
CA VAL A 115 -1.24 11.15 0.54
C VAL A 115 -2.76 11.09 0.68
N LEU A 116 -3.29 10.26 1.58
CA LEU A 116 -4.73 10.17 1.85
C LEU A 116 -5.10 11.07 3.04
N THR A 117 -6.02 12.02 2.83
CA THR A 117 -6.53 12.93 3.87
C THR A 117 -7.82 12.38 4.51
N GLN A 118 -8.19 12.89 5.69
CA GLN A 118 -9.44 12.49 6.35
C GLN A 118 -10.68 12.86 5.53
N GLU A 119 -10.62 13.97 4.79
CA GLU A 119 -11.73 14.40 3.93
C GLU A 119 -11.94 13.44 2.77
N MET A 120 -10.86 12.94 2.16
CA MET A 120 -10.92 11.92 1.11
C MET A 120 -11.52 10.61 1.64
N VAL A 121 -11.14 10.19 2.85
CA VAL A 121 -11.69 8.96 3.46
C VAL A 121 -13.21 9.05 3.65
N LYS A 122 -13.75 10.23 3.95
CA LYS A 122 -15.20 10.44 4.11
C LYS A 122 -15.97 10.31 2.79
N LYS A 123 -15.31 10.53 1.65
CA LYS A 123 -15.90 10.37 0.31
C LYS A 123 -15.85 8.91 -0.20
N MET A 124 -15.11 8.04 0.46
CA MET A 124 -15.00 6.64 0.04
C MET A 124 -16.32 5.89 0.24
N ALA A 125 -16.43 4.72 -0.42
CA ALA A 125 -17.60 3.86 -0.29
C ALA A 125 -17.81 3.37 1.15
N ARG A 126 -19.01 2.86 1.46
CA ARG A 126 -19.34 2.29 2.77
C ARG A 126 -18.37 1.16 3.13
N ALA A 127 -17.79 1.21 4.33
CA ALA A 127 -16.79 0.26 4.82
C ALA A 127 -15.60 0.08 3.82
N PRO A 128 -14.80 1.14 3.60
CA PRO A 128 -13.70 1.09 2.67
C PRO A 128 -12.49 0.34 3.26
N LEU A 129 -11.74 -0.35 2.40
CA LEU A 129 -10.48 -0.99 2.75
C LEU A 129 -9.32 -0.07 2.40
N ILE A 130 -8.55 0.36 3.40
CA ILE A 130 -7.43 1.28 3.22
C ILE A 130 -6.12 0.57 3.57
N LEU A 131 -5.31 0.30 2.55
CA LEU A 131 -3.97 -0.29 2.69
C LEU A 131 -2.92 0.80 2.50
N ALA A 132 -2.48 1.44 3.58
CA ALA A 132 -1.41 2.43 3.55
C ALA A 132 -0.05 1.76 3.80
N THR A 133 0.60 1.27 2.73
CA THR A 133 1.91 0.58 2.77
C THR A 133 3.02 1.42 2.11
N PRO A 134 3.40 2.59 2.67
CA PRO A 134 4.49 3.37 2.10
C PRO A 134 5.81 2.59 2.27
N THR A 135 6.50 2.34 1.16
CA THR A 135 7.87 1.81 1.18
C THR A 135 8.74 2.81 1.95
N ARG A 136 9.42 2.34 3.02
CA ARG A 136 10.07 3.18 4.04
C ARG A 136 10.87 4.34 3.43
N SER A 137 10.48 5.58 3.72
CA SER A 137 11.44 6.69 3.61
C SER A 137 12.57 6.46 4.62
N ARG A 138 13.82 6.72 4.22
CA ARG A 138 15.03 6.60 5.06
C ARG A 138 14.90 7.33 6.41
N LYS A 139 14.03 8.36 6.48
CA LYS A 139 13.69 9.13 7.69
C LYS A 139 12.82 8.33 8.68
N PHE A 140 11.87 7.52 8.21
CA PHE A 140 11.03 6.69 9.07
C PHE A 140 11.84 5.58 9.75
N CYS A 141 12.72 4.89 9.00
CA CYS A 141 13.59 3.86 9.57
C CYS A 141 14.54 4.42 10.65
N ARG A 142 15.06 5.65 10.48
CA ARG A 142 15.90 6.32 11.50
C ARG A 142 15.09 6.67 12.76
N ARG A 143 13.88 7.21 12.60
CA ARG A 143 12.99 7.56 13.71
C ARG A 143 12.45 6.35 14.46
N TRP A 144 12.29 5.22 13.78
CA TRP A 144 11.89 3.95 14.41
C TRP A 144 13.07 3.34 15.19
N ARG A 145 14.28 3.30 14.59
CA ARG A 145 15.50 2.88 15.31
C ARG A 145 15.78 3.73 16.56
N SER A 146 15.51 5.03 16.52
CA SER A 146 15.70 5.90 17.68
C SER A 146 14.64 5.70 18.78
N ARG A 147 13.45 5.18 18.45
CA ARG A 147 12.39 4.88 19.44
C ARG A 147 12.48 3.47 20.01
N SER A 148 13.02 2.51 19.26
CA SER A 148 13.27 1.16 19.76
C SER A 148 14.44 1.06 20.76
N ALA A 149 15.13 2.19 21.03
CA ALA A 149 16.18 2.29 22.05
C ALA A 149 15.67 2.74 23.43
N MET A 150 14.35 2.93 23.61
CA MET A 150 13.77 3.18 24.94
C MET A 150 13.67 1.86 25.72
N THR A 151 14.33 1.82 26.88
CA THR A 151 14.29 0.72 27.84
C THR A 151 12.86 0.51 28.38
N PRO A 152 12.53 -0.68 28.90
CA PRO A 152 11.13 -1.07 29.23
C PRO A 152 10.46 -0.31 30.38
N SER A 153 11.04 0.76 30.92
CA SER A 153 10.62 1.34 32.21
C SER A 153 9.79 2.63 32.13
N SER A 154 9.31 3.06 30.96
CA SER A 154 8.63 4.37 30.86
C SER A 154 7.47 4.45 29.86
N VAL A 155 6.67 3.38 29.73
CA VAL A 155 5.40 3.47 28.99
C VAL A 155 4.25 3.71 29.98
N PRO A 156 3.60 4.89 30.00
CA PRO A 156 2.38 5.07 30.79
C PRO A 156 1.24 4.24 30.20
N ALA A 157 0.39 3.69 31.08
CA ALA A 157 -0.77 2.88 30.70
C ALA A 157 -1.70 3.65 29.77
N ALA A 158 -2.17 3.00 28.69
CA ALA A 158 -3.10 3.57 27.74
C ALA A 158 -4.48 3.77 28.40
N PRO A 159 -5.16 4.92 28.19
CA PRO A 159 -6.54 5.09 28.65
C PRO A 159 -7.48 4.22 27.81
N THR A 160 -8.39 3.54 28.47
CA THR A 160 -9.47 2.74 27.89
C THR A 160 -10.58 3.66 27.38
N THR A 161 -10.81 3.72 26.06
CA THR A 161 -12.04 4.29 25.49
C THR A 161 -12.62 3.40 24.38
N ASN A 162 -13.95 3.50 24.27
CA ASN A 162 -14.96 2.59 23.72
C ASN A 162 -14.79 2.09 22.26
N PRO A 163 -15.45 0.96 21.88
CA PRO A 163 -15.30 0.29 20.59
C PRO A 163 -16.45 0.64 19.62
N GLU A 164 -16.36 1.71 18.84
CA GLU A 164 -17.25 1.88 17.68
C GLU A 164 -16.53 2.45 16.46
N SER A 165 -16.55 1.66 15.38
CA SER A 165 -16.28 2.02 13.97
C SER A 165 -14.89 2.58 13.61
N THR A 166 -13.96 1.68 13.27
CA THR A 166 -12.99 1.75 12.15
C THR A 166 -11.94 0.65 12.36
N THR A 167 -11.94 -0.39 11.53
CA THR A 167 -10.97 -1.48 11.65
C THR A 167 -9.63 -1.07 11.01
N TYR A 168 -8.76 -0.45 11.79
CA TYR A 168 -7.35 -0.24 11.42
C TYR A 168 -6.57 -1.53 11.64
N PHE A 169 -6.16 -2.21 10.56
CA PHE A 169 -5.28 -3.38 10.67
C PHE A 169 -3.81 -2.94 10.76
N ALA A 170 -3.33 -2.69 11.99
CA ALA A 170 -1.91 -2.58 12.27
C ALA A 170 -1.43 -3.89 12.91
N SER A 171 -0.84 -4.78 12.10
CA SER A 171 -0.29 -6.05 12.62
C SER A 171 0.90 -5.75 13.56
N ARG A 172 0.71 -5.95 14.87
CA ARG A 172 1.81 -6.08 15.82
C ARG A 172 2.35 -7.51 15.72
N SER A 173 3.39 -7.73 14.92
CA SER A 173 4.21 -8.94 15.03
C SER A 173 5.33 -8.68 16.04
N SER A 174 5.09 -9.05 17.30
CA SER A 174 6.13 -9.17 18.31
C SER A 174 6.86 -10.51 18.15
N SER A 175 7.92 -10.52 17.36
CA SER A 175 8.96 -11.55 17.42
C SER A 175 10.31 -10.89 17.12
N ALA A 176 10.97 -10.42 18.18
CA ALA A 176 12.33 -9.91 18.13
C ALA A 176 13.31 -11.09 17.95
N ALA A 177 13.56 -11.49 16.70
CA ALA A 177 14.71 -12.33 16.38
C ALA A 177 15.99 -11.49 16.52
N ARG A 178 16.80 -11.78 17.54
CA ARG A 178 18.14 -11.20 17.74
C ARG A 178 19.04 -11.59 16.56
N TRP A 179 19.38 -10.61 15.73
CA TRP A 179 20.51 -10.70 14.82
C TRP A 179 21.75 -10.14 15.51
N THR A 180 22.61 -11.01 16.02
CA THR A 180 23.98 -10.64 16.43
C THR A 180 24.82 -10.45 15.18
N SER A 181 25.07 -9.19 14.80
CA SER A 181 26.05 -8.87 13.75
C SER A 181 27.46 -9.14 14.27
N ALA A 182 28.07 -10.25 13.86
CA ALA A 182 29.51 -10.47 14.03
C ALA A 182 30.27 -9.49 13.12
N ARG A 183 30.74 -8.37 13.68
CA ARG A 183 31.73 -7.50 13.04
C ARG A 183 33.06 -8.26 12.95
N ARG A 184 33.43 -8.76 11.76
CA ARG A 184 34.84 -9.09 11.47
C ARG A 184 35.63 -7.77 11.43
N ARG A 185 36.46 -7.54 12.45
CA ARG A 185 37.50 -6.51 12.42
C ARG A 185 38.59 -6.98 11.46
N SER A 186 38.76 -6.27 10.35
CA SER A 186 39.94 -6.36 9.49
C SER A 186 41.10 -5.66 10.20
N THR A 187 42.02 -6.43 10.79
CA THR A 187 43.33 -5.91 11.21
C THR A 187 44.24 -5.81 10.00
N LYS A 188 44.60 -4.58 9.63
CA LYS A 188 45.79 -4.29 8.83
C LYS A 188 47.03 -4.71 9.62
N ARG A 189 47.88 -5.52 9.01
CA ARG A 189 49.33 -5.55 9.20
C ARG A 189 49.95 -5.68 7.81
#